data_AF-A0A060YIE0-F1
#
_entry.id   AF-A0A060YIE0-F1
#
_cell.length_a   1.000
_cell.length_b   1.000
_cell.length_c   1.000
_cell.angle_alpha   90.00
_cell.angle_beta   90.00
_cell.angle_gamma   90.00
#
_symmetry.space_group_name_H-M   'P 1'
#
loop_
_entity.id
_entity.type
_entity.pdbx_description
1 polymer ?
#
loop_
_entity_poly.entity_id
_entity_poly.type
_entity_poly.pdbx_seq_one_letter_code
_entity_poly.pdbx_strand_id
1 'polypeptide(L)'
;MWSQCRFRNDNWDCKSLMEFSWAQAVAALMIIGLIILIIAFIISCIALCCTLNISLLPVIGVLLFITVVIQFIALIIYPVRFNDLIFEGRYDYTWAYGFGWGATILCIGCGILFCCLPRYEDELTGLAKTKYIYTSA
;
A
#
# COMPACT_ATOMS: atom_id res chain seq x y z
N MET A 1 -1.23 14.07 8.62
CA MET A 1 -2.19 14.27 7.52
C MET A 1 -3.39 15.11 7.93
N TRP A 2 -3.97 14.91 9.13
CA TRP A 2 -5.20 15.60 9.55
C TRP A 2 -4.99 16.96 10.21
N SER A 3 -3.84 17.20 10.82
CA SER A 3 -3.46 18.48 11.42
C SER A 3 -2.05 18.88 11.00
N GLN A 4 -1.82 20.18 10.93
CA GLN A 4 -0.49 20.79 10.90
C GLN A 4 -0.26 21.45 12.25
N CYS A 5 0.89 21.21 12.85
CA CYS A 5 1.33 21.96 14.01
C CYS A 5 2.55 22.77 13.63
N ARG A 6 2.51 24.07 13.92
CA ARG A 6 3.59 25.02 13.65
C ARG A 6 4.15 25.44 15.01
N PHE A 7 5.47 25.38 15.14
CA PHE A 7 6.15 25.92 16.33
C PHE A 7 6.40 27.41 16.11
N ARG A 8 5.80 28.27 16.95
CA ARG A 8 5.95 29.73 16.85
C ARG A 8 5.89 30.36 18.24
N ASN A 9 6.88 31.21 18.57
CA ASN A 9 6.98 31.93 19.86
C ASN A 9 6.76 31.03 21.10
N ASP A 10 7.54 29.94 21.22
CA ASP A 10 7.48 28.96 22.31
C ASP A 10 6.13 28.22 22.50
N ASN A 11 5.19 28.39 21.56
CA ASN A 11 3.90 27.71 21.56
C ASN A 11 3.71 26.86 20.30
N TRP A 12 2.95 25.77 20.44
CA TRP A 12 2.52 24.92 19.32
C TRP A 12 1.14 25.36 18.82
N ASP A 13 1.09 25.96 17.63
CA ASP A 13 -0.16 26.30 16.95
C ASP A 13 -0.57 25.14 16.05
N CYS A 14 -1.57 24.37 16.46
CA CYS A 14 -2.13 23.27 15.66
C CYS A 14 -3.40 23.72 14.93
N LYS A 15 -3.41 23.57 13.59
CA LYS A 15 -4.57 23.80 12.73
C LYS A 15 -4.97 22.53 12.01
N SER A 16 -6.26 22.36 11.77
CA SER A 16 -6.76 21.24 10.98
C SER A 16 -6.42 21.41 9.51
N LEU A 17 -5.86 20.38 8.88
CA LEU A 17 -5.66 20.33 7.43
C LEU A 17 -6.96 20.02 6.68
N MET A 18 -7.97 19.52 7.38
CA MET A 18 -9.29 19.18 6.83
C MET A 18 -10.05 20.38 6.28
N GLU A 19 -9.64 21.61 6.57
CA GLU A 19 -10.23 22.81 5.96
C GLU A 19 -9.94 22.88 4.45
N PHE A 20 -8.87 22.23 3.99
CA PHE A 20 -8.52 22.19 2.58
C PHE A 20 -9.17 21.03 1.85
N SER A 21 -9.85 21.32 0.73
CA SER A 21 -10.49 20.32 -0.13
C SER A 21 -9.52 19.26 -0.66
N TRP A 22 -8.28 19.65 -0.99
CA TRP A 22 -7.25 18.70 -1.44
C TRP A 22 -6.82 17.73 -0.34
N ALA A 23 -6.76 18.19 0.92
CA ALA A 23 -6.39 17.35 2.04
C ALA A 23 -7.51 16.37 2.40
N GLN A 24 -8.77 16.79 2.27
CA GLN A 24 -9.93 15.89 2.36
C GLN A 24 -9.90 14.81 1.28
N ALA A 25 -9.56 15.16 0.04
CA ALA A 25 -9.44 14.20 -1.06
C ALA A 25 -8.32 13.18 -0.81
N VAL A 26 -7.12 13.63 -0.39
CA VAL A 26 -6.00 12.74 -0.02
C VAL A 26 -6.40 11.79 1.10
N ALA A 27 -7.05 12.30 2.14
CA ALA A 27 -7.57 11.50 3.24
C ALA A 27 -8.56 10.43 2.77
N ALA A 28 -9.52 10.80 1.91
CA ALA A 28 -10.50 9.87 1.36
C ALA A 28 -9.82 8.77 0.53
N LEU A 29 -8.87 9.13 -0.35
CA LEU A 29 -8.11 8.17 -1.15
C LEU A 29 -7.33 7.19 -0.28
N MET A 30 -6.68 7.67 0.80
CA MET A 30 -5.96 6.81 1.73
C MET A 30 -6.89 5.84 2.48
N ILE A 31 -8.07 6.29 2.91
CA ILE A 31 -9.06 5.44 3.57
C ILE A 31 -9.63 4.39 2.60
N ILE A 32 -9.98 4.79 1.38
CA ILE A 32 -10.47 3.88 0.34
C ILE A 32 -9.41 2.82 0.02
N GLY A 33 -8.15 3.24 -0.18
CA GLY A 33 -7.04 2.31 -0.39
C GLY A 33 -6.85 1.33 0.77
N LEU A 34 -6.98 1.79 2.01
CA LEU A 34 -6.91 0.92 3.20
C LEU A 34 -8.04 -0.11 3.24
N ILE A 35 -9.27 0.29 2.90
CA ILE A 35 -10.42 -0.63 2.88
C ILE A 35 -10.19 -1.73 1.82
N ILE A 36 -9.75 -1.36 0.62
CA ILE A 36 -9.45 -2.32 -0.44
C ILE A 36 -8.31 -3.26 -0.01
N LEU A 37 -7.28 -2.74 0.66
CA LEU A 37 -6.19 -3.55 1.20
C LEU A 37 -6.67 -4.58 2.22
N ILE A 38 -7.55 -4.18 3.15
CA ILE A 38 -8.13 -5.08 4.15
C ILE A 38 -8.94 -6.19 3.46
N ILE A 39 -9.75 -5.84 2.44
CA ILE A 39 -10.51 -6.81 1.67
C ILE A 39 -9.55 -7.79 0.95
N ALA A 40 -8.52 -7.28 0.28
CA ALA A 40 -7.51 -8.10 -0.40
C ALA A 40 -6.77 -9.03 0.58
N PHE A 41 -6.50 -8.57 1.81
CA PHE A 41 -5.90 -9.39 2.86
C PHE A 41 -6.82 -10.53 3.31
N ILE A 42 -8.10 -10.24 3.55
CA ILE A 42 -9.08 -11.27 3.94
C ILE A 42 -9.23 -12.33 2.84
N ILE A 43 -9.34 -11.89 1.58
CA ILE A 43 -9.43 -12.81 0.43
C ILE A 43 -8.15 -13.65 0.32
N SER A 44 -6.97 -13.06 0.52
CA SER A 44 -5.69 -13.78 0.58
C SER A 44 -5.70 -14.88 1.64
N CYS A 45 -6.14 -14.58 2.86
CA CYS A 45 -6.21 -15.56 3.94
C CYS A 45 -7.15 -16.72 3.59
N ILE A 46 -8.33 -16.44 3.01
CA ILE A 46 -9.28 -17.49 2.63
C ILE A 46 -8.73 -18.34 1.47
N ALA A 47 -8.11 -17.69 0.48
CA ALA A 47 -7.57 -18.34 -0.71
C ALA A 47 -6.38 -19.25 -0.37
N LEU A 48 -5.47 -18.84 0.51
CA LEU A 48 -4.30 -19.65 0.89
C LEU A 48 -4.58 -20.63 2.04
N CYS A 49 -5.28 -20.20 3.10
CA CYS A 49 -5.38 -21.01 4.33
C CYS A 49 -6.56 -21.97 4.34
N CYS A 50 -7.68 -21.65 3.68
CA CYS A 50 -8.91 -22.42 3.80
C CYS A 50 -9.20 -23.31 2.60
N THR A 51 -8.97 -22.82 1.38
CA THR A 51 -9.49 -23.47 0.16
C THR A 51 -8.45 -23.71 -0.93
N LEU A 52 -7.19 -23.27 -0.73
CA LEU A 52 -6.08 -23.35 -1.70
C LEU A 52 -6.55 -23.10 -3.15
N ASN A 53 -7.28 -21.99 -3.33
CA ASN A 53 -7.91 -21.62 -4.60
C ASN A 53 -6.96 -20.78 -5.45
N ILE A 54 -6.12 -21.43 -6.25
CA ILE A 54 -5.06 -20.80 -7.06
C ILE A 54 -5.61 -19.76 -8.05
N SER A 55 -6.83 -19.97 -8.56
CA SER A 55 -7.49 -19.04 -9.49
C SER A 55 -7.83 -17.66 -8.88
N LEU A 56 -7.90 -17.55 -7.54
CA LEU A 56 -8.19 -16.27 -6.85
C LEU A 56 -6.93 -15.42 -6.59
N LEU A 57 -5.73 -16.02 -6.65
CA LEU A 57 -4.44 -15.35 -6.46
C LEU A 57 -4.21 -14.16 -7.41
N PRO A 58 -4.41 -14.29 -8.75
CA PRO A 58 -4.22 -13.15 -9.64
C PRO A 58 -5.25 -12.04 -9.40
N VAL A 59 -6.47 -12.38 -8.96
CA VAL A 59 -7.51 -11.39 -8.60
C VAL A 59 -7.07 -10.55 -7.40
N ILE A 60 -6.49 -11.18 -6.38
CA ILE A 60 -5.86 -10.49 -5.23
C ILE A 60 -4.75 -9.56 -5.72
N GLY A 61 -3.88 -10.05 -6.61
CA GLY A 61 -2.80 -9.25 -7.19
C GLY A 61 -3.31 -7.97 -7.87
N VAL A 62 -4.37 -8.08 -8.67
CA VAL A 62 -5.01 -6.91 -9.32
C VAL A 62 -5.60 -5.95 -8.30
N LEU A 63 -6.26 -6.43 -7.24
CA LEU A 63 -6.78 -5.57 -6.16
C LEU A 63 -5.65 -4.82 -5.44
N LEU A 64 -4.50 -5.45 -5.23
CA LEU A 64 -3.32 -4.80 -4.67
C LEU A 64 -2.77 -3.72 -5.61
N PHE A 65 -2.73 -3.95 -6.93
CA PHE A 65 -2.34 -2.93 -7.90
C PHE A 65 -3.29 -1.72 -7.91
N ILE A 66 -4.60 -1.95 -7.81
CA ILE A 66 -5.58 -0.86 -7.67
C ILE A 66 -5.30 -0.04 -6.41
N THR A 67 -5.04 -0.72 -5.29
CA THR A 67 -4.68 -0.09 -4.02
C THR A 67 -3.43 0.78 -4.16
N VAL A 68 -2.39 0.26 -4.83
CA VAL A 68 -1.15 0.99 -5.10
C VAL A 68 -1.42 2.26 -5.90
N VAL A 69 -2.22 2.20 -6.97
CA VAL A 69 -2.54 3.38 -7.79
C VAL A 69 -3.21 4.46 -6.96
N ILE A 70 -4.22 4.08 -6.15
CA ILE A 70 -4.95 5.03 -5.29
C ILE A 70 -4.00 5.67 -4.25
N GLN A 71 -3.21 4.85 -3.56
CA GLN A 71 -2.27 5.34 -2.55
C GLN A 71 -1.17 6.21 -3.18
N PHE A 72 -0.61 5.80 -4.32
CA PHE A 72 0.43 6.55 -5.03
C PHE A 72 -0.06 7.95 -5.43
N ILE A 73 -1.28 8.05 -5.98
CA ILE A 73 -1.89 9.34 -6.30
C ILE A 73 -2.02 10.21 -5.05
N ALA A 74 -2.51 9.67 -3.94
CA ALA A 74 -2.63 10.39 -2.68
C ALA A 74 -1.26 10.87 -2.14
N LEU A 75 -0.24 10.02 -2.24
CA LEU A 75 1.15 10.28 -1.83
C LEU A 75 1.85 11.33 -2.70
N ILE A 76 1.43 11.53 -3.95
CA ILE A 76 1.96 12.60 -4.80
C ILE A 76 1.19 13.92 -4.59
N ILE A 77 -0.14 13.86 -4.48
CA ILE A 77 -0.95 15.07 -4.27
C ILE A 77 -0.58 15.75 -2.94
N TYR A 78 -0.33 14.97 -1.89
CA TYR A 78 0.01 15.48 -0.57
C TYR A 78 1.21 16.43 -0.58
N PRO A 79 2.43 16.05 -0.98
CA PRO A 79 3.58 16.93 -0.99
C PRO A 79 3.43 18.08 -2.01
N VAL A 80 2.83 17.83 -3.18
CA VAL A 80 2.65 18.88 -4.21
C VAL A 80 1.83 20.05 -3.65
N ARG A 81 0.73 19.78 -2.95
CA ARG A 81 -0.13 20.82 -2.35
C ARG A 81 0.37 21.32 -1.00
N PHE A 82 1.02 20.44 -0.24
CA PHE A 82 1.55 20.82 1.06
C PHE A 82 2.76 21.75 0.92
N ASN A 83 3.58 21.62 -0.14
CA ASN A 83 4.73 22.49 -0.38
C ASN A 83 4.33 23.98 -0.52
N ASP A 84 3.18 24.25 -1.15
CA ASP A 84 2.63 25.62 -1.26
C ASP A 84 2.39 26.26 0.13
N LEU A 85 2.12 25.46 1.16
CA LEU A 85 1.88 25.92 2.54
C LEU A 85 3.17 26.04 3.37
N ILE A 86 4.29 25.50 2.88
CA ILE A 86 5.56 25.36 3.60
C ILE A 86 6.44 26.62 3.49
N PHE A 87 6.22 27.47 2.48
CA PHE A 87 7.10 28.63 2.17
C PHE A 87 7.21 29.71 3.26
N GLU A 88 6.47 29.61 4.38
CA GLU A 88 6.50 30.57 5.49
C GLU A 88 7.21 30.06 6.77
N GLY A 89 7.83 28.87 6.79
CA GLY A 89 8.48 28.33 8.00
C GLY A 89 9.17 26.97 7.84
N ARG A 90 9.74 26.42 8.92
CA ARG A 90 10.26 25.05 8.93
C ARG A 90 9.10 24.07 9.12
N TYR A 91 8.80 23.28 8.08
CA TYR A 91 7.82 22.20 8.13
C TYR A 91 8.52 20.89 7.83
N ASP A 92 8.36 19.94 8.73
CA ASP A 92 8.87 18.60 8.54
C ASP A 92 7.74 17.68 8.09
N TYR A 93 8.02 16.85 7.08
CA TYR A 93 7.14 15.75 6.76
C TYR A 93 7.06 14.82 7.96
N THR A 94 5.84 14.51 8.37
CA THR A 94 5.61 13.52 9.41
C THR A 94 6.09 12.14 8.95
N TRP A 95 6.62 11.34 9.87
CA TRP A 95 6.96 9.91 9.67
C TRP A 95 5.89 9.10 8.91
N ALA A 96 4.61 9.45 9.07
CA ALA A 96 3.50 8.78 8.38
C ALA A 96 3.56 8.92 6.85
N TYR A 97 4.20 9.97 6.32
CA TYR A 97 4.41 10.11 4.87
C TYR A 97 5.38 9.04 4.35
N GLY A 98 6.50 8.82 5.06
CA GLY A 98 7.43 7.73 4.75
C GLY A 98 6.78 6.35 4.91
N PHE A 99 5.93 6.17 5.93
CA PHE A 99 5.17 4.95 6.10
C PHE A 99 4.24 4.65 4.90
N GLY A 100 3.59 5.67 4.33
CA GLY A 100 2.76 5.51 3.13
C GLY A 100 3.57 5.03 1.91
N TRP A 101 4.78 5.56 1.70
CA TRP A 101 5.69 5.06 0.67
C TRP A 101 6.15 3.62 0.92
N GLY A 102 6.47 3.28 2.17
CA GLY A 102 6.80 1.90 2.53
C GLY A 102 5.65 0.93 2.25
N ALA A 103 4.42 1.31 2.63
CA ALA A 103 3.23 0.50 2.40
C ALA A 103 2.96 0.27 0.91
N THR A 104 3.09 1.29 0.08
CA THR A 104 2.90 1.17 -1.38
C THR A 104 3.92 0.25 -2.03
N ILE A 105 5.21 0.37 -1.67
CA ILE A 105 6.27 -0.52 -2.18
C ILE A 105 6.00 -1.98 -1.78
N LEU A 106 5.62 -2.22 -0.53
CA LEU A 106 5.25 -3.56 -0.07
C LEU A 106 4.03 -4.11 -0.83
N CYS A 107 3.01 -3.28 -1.08
CA CYS A 107 1.84 -3.69 -1.85
C CYS A 107 2.19 -4.04 -3.30
N ILE A 108 3.15 -3.33 -3.93
CA ILE A 108 3.67 -3.69 -5.26
C ILE A 108 4.35 -5.05 -5.22
N GLY A 109 5.23 -5.29 -4.24
CA GLY A 109 5.90 -6.57 -4.05
C GLY A 109 4.90 -7.72 -3.89
N CYS A 110 3.91 -7.55 -3.01
CA CYS A 110 2.83 -8.52 -2.83
C CYS A 110 2.01 -8.72 -4.11
N GLY A 111 1.65 -7.65 -4.82
CA GLY A 111 0.89 -7.73 -6.07
C GLY A 111 1.60 -8.58 -7.13
N ILE A 112 2.91 -8.38 -7.30
CA ILE A 112 3.73 -9.20 -8.21
C ILE A 112 3.77 -10.66 -7.74
N LEU A 113 3.99 -10.90 -6.44
CA LEU A 113 4.04 -12.24 -5.88
C LEU A 113 2.72 -13.00 -6.12
N PHE A 114 1.58 -12.39 -5.82
CA PHE A 114 0.25 -13.01 -6.01
C PHE A 114 -0.07 -13.28 -7.49
N CYS A 115 0.40 -12.45 -8.42
CA CYS A 115 0.25 -12.70 -9.85
C CYS A 115 1.16 -13.85 -10.35
N CYS A 116 2.33 -14.03 -9.75
CA CYS A 116 3.30 -15.05 -10.15
C CYS A 116 3.09 -16.40 -9.45
N LEU A 117 2.43 -16.40 -8.28
CA LEU A 117 2.21 -17.59 -7.46
C LEU A 117 1.51 -18.76 -8.19
N PRO A 118 0.52 -18.54 -9.08
CA PRO A 118 -0.09 -19.61 -9.87
C PRO A 118 0.89 -20.42 -10.71
N ARG A 119 2.03 -19.85 -11.12
CA ARG A 119 3.06 -20.58 -11.86
C ARG A 119 3.72 -21.70 -11.03
N TYR A 120 3.64 -21.61 -9.71
CA TYR A 120 4.21 -22.55 -8.76
C TYR A 120 3.14 -23.47 -8.16
N GLU A 121 1.99 -23.62 -8.82
CA GLU A 121 0.86 -24.45 -8.37
C GLU A 121 1.28 -25.87 -7.97
N ASP A 122 2.16 -26.53 -8.73
CA ASP A 122 2.65 -27.87 -8.42
C ASP A 122 3.43 -27.92 -7.08
N GLU A 123 4.18 -26.87 -6.76
CA GLU A 123 4.90 -26.75 -5.50
C GLU A 123 3.96 -26.39 -4.35
N LEU A 124 2.96 -25.54 -4.59
CA LEU A 124 1.96 -25.12 -3.61
C LEU A 124 1.00 -26.25 -3.23
N THR A 125 0.66 -27.12 -4.17
CA THR A 125 -0.21 -28.29 -3.95
C THR A 125 0.56 -29.49 -3.39
N GLY A 126 1.90 -29.40 -3.30
CA GLY A 126 2.77 -30.49 -2.84
C GLY A 126 2.87 -31.66 -3.84
N LEU A 127 2.40 -31.47 -5.08
CA LEU A 127 2.45 -32.47 -6.15
C LEU A 127 3.76 -32.43 -6.95
N ALA A 128 4.66 -31.49 -6.64
CA ALA A 128 5.95 -31.35 -7.29
C ALA A 128 6.76 -32.66 -7.18
N LYS A 129 6.92 -33.35 -8.33
CA LYS A 129 7.83 -34.49 -8.43
C LYS A 129 9.24 -34.04 -8.06
N THR A 130 9.91 -34.79 -7.18
CA THR A 130 11.34 -34.65 -6.90
C THR A 130 12.11 -34.59 -8.21
N LYS A 131 12.71 -33.43 -8.53
CA LYS A 131 13.65 -33.29 -9.66
C LYS A 131 14.91 -34.08 -9.30
N TYR A 132 14.99 -35.31 -9.76
CA TYR A 132 16.23 -36.07 -9.69
C TYR A 132 17.23 -35.44 -10.67
N ILE A 133 18.31 -34.88 -10.12
CA ILE A 133 19.45 -34.43 -10.92
C ILE A 133 20.23 -35.68 -11.31
N TYR A 134 19.89 -36.30 -12.44
CA TYR A 134 20.73 -37.33 -13.02
C TYR A 134 21.86 -36.64 -13.79
N THR A 135 23.04 -36.52 -13.17
CA THR A 135 24.30 -36.37 -13.92
C THR A 135 24.64 -37.77 -14.43
N SER A 136 24.38 -38.02 -15.71
CA SER A 136 25.02 -39.13 -16.42
C SER A 136 26.44 -38.69 -16.75
N ALA A 137 27.41 -39.19 -15.98
CA ALA A 137 28.83 -39.13 -16.32
C ALA A 137 29.15 -40.23 -17.35
#